data_AF-A0A933UIV0-F1
#
_entry.id   AF-A0A933UIV0-F1
#
_cell.length_a   1.000
_cell.length_b   1.000
_cell.length_c   1.000
_cell.angle_alpha   90.00
_cell.angle_beta   90.00
_cell.angle_gamma   90.00
#
_symmetry.space_group_name_H-M   'P 1'
#
loop_
_entity.id
_entity.type
_entity.pdbx_description
1 polymer ?
#
loop_
_entity_poly.entity_id
_entity_poly.type
_entity_poly.pdbx_seq_one_letter_code
_entity_poly.pdbx_strand_id
1 'polypeptide(L)'
;MNDKKNLGIVGLAVLAVVAGILIYRDTRGSKLEITGEIPKTADVSGIYMTGNGKVEVVPMGESAKLPPAPTLVRATDFKIDIAPEIKKITLANLEKAIASIKKDPKDADSWINLGIQRKQLGDYEGARDAWEYAKALDPNSVVPWNNLGDLYHFYLKDYKKSEENWKKTIALKPDYVQGYRGLYELYTYSMKEKASEIPVVLKQGIAKAPQATDLAVLLIEYEKSLVK
;
A
#
# COMPACT_ATOMS: atom_id res chain seq x y z
N MET A 1 24.98 -36.25 31.72
CA MET A 1 24.89 -35.24 30.65
C MET A 1 23.44 -35.22 30.20
N ASN A 2 22.59 -34.40 30.81
CA ASN A 2 22.21 -33.07 30.30
C ASN A 2 22.12 -33.03 28.77
N ASP A 3 20.90 -33.06 28.23
CA ASP A 3 20.25 -31.79 27.84
C ASP A 3 18.73 -31.90 27.79
N LYS A 4 18.09 -30.96 28.49
CA LYS A 4 16.68 -30.61 28.40
C LYS A 4 16.52 -29.54 27.31
N LYS A 5 15.41 -29.55 26.56
CA LYS A 5 14.40 -28.45 26.50
C LYS A 5 13.70 -28.32 25.14
N ASN A 6 12.38 -28.24 25.24
CA ASN A 6 11.46 -27.43 24.43
C ASN A 6 11.17 -27.88 22.98
N LEU A 7 10.32 -28.90 22.83
CA LEU A 7 9.31 -28.88 21.74
C LEU A 7 8.07 -28.14 22.24
N GLY A 8 8.21 -26.83 22.39
CA GLY A 8 7.10 -25.93 22.69
C GLY A 8 6.47 -25.41 21.40
N ILE A 9 5.15 -25.58 21.27
CA ILE A 9 4.25 -24.61 20.62
C ILE A 9 4.60 -24.26 19.16
N VAL A 10 4.47 -25.21 18.24
CA VAL A 10 4.33 -24.90 16.79
C VAL A 10 3.08 -25.55 16.17
N GLY A 11 2.41 -26.47 16.87
CA GLY A 11 1.26 -27.20 16.35
C GLY A 11 -0.12 -26.52 16.45
N LEU A 12 -0.25 -25.35 17.09
CA LEU A 12 -1.57 -24.80 17.45
C LEU A 12 -2.04 -23.60 16.62
N ALA A 13 -1.18 -22.96 15.82
CA ALA A 13 -1.59 -21.82 15.00
C ALA A 13 -2.23 -22.23 13.65
N VAL A 14 -1.87 -23.40 13.10
CA VAL A 14 -2.41 -23.87 11.81
C VAL A 14 -3.84 -24.40 11.95
N LEU A 15 -4.19 -24.98 13.10
CA LEU A 15 -5.53 -25.53 13.35
C LEU A 15 -6.62 -24.45 13.46
N ALA A 16 -6.29 -23.25 13.97
CA ALA A 16 -7.26 -22.16 14.10
C ALA A 16 -7.65 -21.56 12.73
N VAL A 17 -6.69 -21.50 11.79
CA VAL A 17 -6.96 -21.02 10.42
C VAL A 17 -7.77 -22.05 9.63
N VAL A 18 -7.47 -23.34 9.78
CA VAL A 18 -8.22 -24.42 9.13
C VAL A 18 -9.66 -24.53 9.69
N ALA A 19 -9.85 -24.36 10.99
CA ALA A 19 -11.19 -24.37 11.60
C ALA A 19 -12.06 -23.20 11.14
N GLY A 20 -11.47 -22.00 10.99
CA GLY A 20 -12.18 -20.83 10.44
C GLY A 20 -12.60 -21.01 8.97
N ILE A 21 -11.77 -21.70 8.17
CA ILE A 21 -12.06 -22.01 6.76
C ILE A 21 -13.14 -23.10 6.63
N LEU A 22 -13.20 -24.06 7.55
CA LEU A 22 -14.21 -25.13 7.51
C LEU A 22 -15.59 -24.65 7.99
N ILE A 23 -15.67 -23.70 8.92
CA ILE A 23 -16.96 -23.15 9.40
C ILE A 23 -17.62 -22.24 8.36
N TYR A 24 -16.87 -21.72 7.38
CA TYR A 24 -17.42 -20.87 6.32
C TYR A 24 -17.89 -21.65 5.07
N ARG A 25 -17.79 -22.99 5.08
CA ARG A 25 -17.98 -23.82 3.88
C ARG A 25 -19.42 -24.29 3.65
N ASP A 26 -20.42 -23.43 3.86
CA ASP A 26 -21.82 -23.71 3.52
C ASP A 26 -22.54 -22.63 2.68
N THR A 27 -21.83 -21.68 2.08
CA THR A 27 -22.47 -20.75 1.12
C THR A 27 -21.72 -20.67 -0.21
N ARG A 28 -22.10 -21.59 -1.10
CA ARG A 28 -22.02 -21.52 -2.58
C ARG A 28 -20.70 -21.05 -3.22
N GLY A 29 -19.96 -22.02 -3.77
CA GLY A 29 -19.74 -22.02 -5.23
C GLY A 29 -18.45 -21.47 -5.84
N SER A 30 -17.38 -21.20 -5.09
CA SER A 30 -16.05 -20.97 -5.71
C SER A 30 -15.00 -21.92 -5.11
N LYS A 31 -14.49 -22.83 -5.95
CA LYS A 31 -13.30 -23.63 -5.61
C LYS A 31 -12.10 -22.69 -5.57
N LEU A 32 -11.58 -22.45 -4.37
CA LEU A 32 -10.25 -21.88 -4.19
C LEU A 32 -9.22 -22.92 -4.68
N GLU A 33 -8.54 -22.62 -5.79
CA GLU A 33 -7.38 -23.37 -6.24
C GLU A 33 -6.12 -22.70 -5.69
N ILE A 34 -5.41 -23.39 -4.81
CA ILE A 34 -4.05 -23.03 -4.39
C ILE A 34 -3.11 -23.69 -5.39
N THR A 35 -2.41 -22.89 -6.20
CA THR A 35 -1.41 -23.40 -7.14
C THR A 35 -0.02 -23.02 -6.62
N GLY A 36 0.71 -23.99 -6.05
CA GLY A 36 2.11 -23.82 -5.64
C GLY A 36 2.53 -24.84 -4.57
N GLU A 37 3.80 -25.29 -4.60
CA GLU A 37 4.39 -26.04 -3.49
C GLU A 37 4.79 -25.06 -2.38
N ILE A 38 4.35 -25.31 -1.14
CA ILE A 38 4.77 -24.53 0.03
C ILE A 38 6.20 -24.97 0.40
N PRO A 39 7.24 -24.12 0.27
CA PRO A 39 8.59 -24.50 0.66
C PRO A 39 8.65 -24.66 2.17
N LYS A 40 9.24 -25.76 2.64
CA LYS A 40 9.29 -26.14 4.07
C LYS A 40 10.05 -25.16 4.98
N THR A 41 10.64 -24.09 4.43
CA THR A 41 11.51 -23.14 5.11
C THR A 41 11.24 -21.67 4.79
N ALA A 42 10.17 -21.35 4.05
CA ALA A 42 9.89 -19.96 3.67
C ALA A 42 9.03 -19.22 4.71
N ASP A 43 9.40 -17.98 5.01
CA ASP A 43 8.55 -17.04 5.74
C ASP A 43 7.33 -16.70 4.85
N VAL A 44 6.15 -17.15 5.26
CA VAL A 44 4.88 -17.08 4.50
C VAL A 44 4.06 -15.83 4.85
N SER A 45 4.74 -14.71 5.11
CA SER A 45 4.12 -13.45 5.54
C SER A 45 3.37 -12.69 4.42
N GLY A 46 3.34 -13.19 3.18
CA GLY A 46 2.60 -12.60 2.06
C GLY A 46 1.60 -13.55 1.41
N ILE A 47 0.31 -13.43 1.77
CA ILE A 47 -0.80 -14.01 1.02
C ILE A 47 -1.48 -12.87 0.26
N TYR A 48 -1.55 -12.97 -1.07
CA TYR A 48 -2.23 -11.98 -1.91
C TYR A 48 -3.28 -12.65 -2.80
N MET A 49 -4.44 -12.01 -2.90
CA MET A 49 -5.47 -12.38 -3.88
C MET A 49 -5.10 -11.78 -5.22
N THR A 50 -4.85 -12.61 -6.23
CA THR A 50 -4.71 -12.12 -7.61
C THR A 50 -6.10 -11.81 -8.17
N GLY A 51 -6.19 -10.84 -9.10
CA GLY A 51 -7.45 -10.29 -9.63
C GLY A 51 -8.38 -11.28 -10.37
N ASN A 52 -8.04 -12.56 -10.39
CA ASN A 52 -8.80 -13.69 -10.93
C ASN A 52 -9.31 -14.67 -9.84
N GLY A 53 -9.25 -14.28 -8.56
CA GLY A 53 -9.76 -15.09 -7.45
C GLY A 53 -8.85 -16.25 -7.03
N LYS A 54 -7.62 -16.30 -7.54
CA LYS A 54 -6.60 -17.27 -7.13
C LYS A 54 -5.80 -16.72 -5.94
N VAL A 55 -5.50 -17.62 -5.00
CA VAL A 55 -4.60 -17.32 -3.88
C VAL A 55 -3.25 -17.90 -4.26
N GLU A 56 -2.30 -17.02 -4.59
CA GLU A 56 -0.92 -17.43 -4.79
C GLU A 56 -0.15 -17.22 -3.48
N VAL A 57 0.38 -18.32 -2.95
CA VAL A 57 1.36 -18.30 -1.88
C VAL A 57 2.72 -18.12 -2.55
N VAL A 58 3.14 -16.87 -2.70
CA VAL A 58 4.50 -16.58 -3.19
C VAL A 58 5.43 -16.65 -1.98
N PRO A 59 6.34 -17.63 -1.92
CA PRO A 59 7.37 -17.64 -0.88
C PRO A 59 8.17 -16.35 -1.03
N MET A 60 8.29 -15.55 0.04
CA MET A 60 9.24 -14.44 0.05
C MET A 60 10.63 -15.05 0.17
N GLY A 61 11.13 -15.55 -0.95
CA GLY A 61 12.50 -16.06 -1.07
C GLY A 61 13.46 -14.92 -0.79
N GLU A 62 14.54 -15.24 -0.08
CA GLU A 62 15.73 -14.41 0.00
C GLU A 62 16.04 -13.82 -1.38
N SER A 63 16.02 -12.48 -1.49
CA SER A 63 16.35 -11.74 -2.70
C SER A 63 15.41 -12.01 -3.91
N ALA A 64 14.19 -11.45 -3.87
CA ALA A 64 13.71 -10.81 -5.09
C ALA A 64 14.77 -9.74 -5.44
N LYS A 65 15.53 -9.93 -6.53
CA LYS A 65 16.55 -8.96 -6.94
C LYS A 65 15.88 -7.59 -7.00
N LEU A 66 16.38 -6.65 -6.20
CA LEU A 66 15.89 -5.28 -6.19
C LEU A 66 15.89 -4.77 -7.65
N PRO A 67 14.83 -4.07 -8.10
CA PRO A 67 14.85 -3.46 -9.42
C PRO A 67 16.08 -2.55 -9.57
N PRO A 68 16.50 -2.21 -10.79
CA PRO A 68 17.52 -1.19 -10.97
C PRO A 68 17.06 0.13 -10.34
N ALA A 69 17.98 0.83 -9.66
CA ALA A 69 17.68 2.13 -9.10
C ALA A 69 17.27 3.11 -10.22
N PRO A 70 16.17 3.88 -10.04
CA PRO A 70 15.74 4.82 -11.04
C PRO A 70 16.72 6.00 -11.13
N THR A 71 16.74 6.66 -12.29
CA THR A 71 17.64 7.80 -12.53
C THR A 71 17.36 8.96 -11.56
N LEU A 72 18.43 9.42 -10.89
CA LEU A 72 18.36 10.59 -10.00
C LEU A 72 18.30 11.91 -10.77
N VAL A 73 18.98 11.96 -11.90
CA VAL A 73 19.03 13.13 -12.80
C VAL A 73 17.79 13.12 -13.71
N ARG A 74 16.97 14.16 -13.56
CA ARG A 74 15.78 14.42 -14.39
C ARG A 74 15.73 15.90 -14.73
N ALA A 75 14.91 16.28 -15.70
CA ALA A 75 14.71 17.68 -16.06
C ALA A 75 14.25 18.48 -14.83
N THR A 76 14.90 19.62 -14.57
CA THR A 76 14.61 20.48 -13.41
C THR A 76 13.84 21.75 -13.79
N ASP A 77 13.46 21.89 -15.07
CA ASP A 77 12.64 23.00 -15.55
C ASP A 77 11.16 22.74 -15.26
N PHE A 78 10.85 22.70 -13.96
CA PHE A 78 9.49 22.50 -13.47
C PHE A 78 8.67 23.77 -13.72
N LYS A 79 7.66 23.66 -14.59
CA LYS A 79 6.67 24.72 -14.88
C LYS A 79 5.62 24.80 -13.77
N ILE A 80 6.08 25.07 -12.55
CA ILE A 80 5.25 25.26 -11.37
C ILE A 80 5.14 26.76 -11.07
N ASP A 81 3.90 27.22 -10.90
CA ASP A 81 3.61 28.60 -10.50
C ASP A 81 3.62 28.69 -8.97
N ILE A 82 4.82 28.87 -8.42
CA ILE A 82 5.06 29.03 -6.98
C ILE A 82 6.01 30.19 -6.75
N ALA A 83 5.91 30.79 -5.56
CA ALA A 83 6.75 31.92 -5.20
C ALA A 83 8.26 31.56 -5.27
N PRO A 84 9.14 32.48 -5.74
CA PRO A 84 10.55 32.18 -5.98
C PRO A 84 11.30 31.60 -4.77
N GLU A 85 10.98 32.06 -3.57
CA GLU A 85 11.54 31.58 -2.30
C GLU A 85 11.15 30.12 -2.02
N ILE A 86 9.90 29.75 -2.30
CA ILE A 86 9.42 28.37 -2.15
C ILE A 86 10.07 27.48 -3.20
N LYS A 87 10.22 27.97 -4.44
CA LYS A 87 10.95 27.24 -5.49
C LYS A 87 12.39 26.96 -5.07
N LYS A 88 13.09 27.94 -4.52
CA LYS A 88 14.46 27.78 -4.01
C LYS A 88 14.56 26.73 -2.90
N ILE A 89 13.65 26.77 -1.92
CA ILE A 89 13.62 25.80 -0.81
C ILE A 89 13.37 24.38 -1.34
N THR A 90 12.41 24.23 -2.26
CA THR A 90 12.04 22.92 -2.81
C THR A 90 13.18 22.31 -3.63
N LEU A 91 13.90 23.12 -4.42
CA LEU A 91 15.09 22.66 -5.16
C LEU A 91 16.23 22.26 -4.22
N ALA A 92 16.48 23.02 -3.15
CA ALA A 92 17.49 22.66 -2.15
C ALA A 92 17.16 21.33 -1.44
N ASN A 93 15.87 21.10 -1.13
CA ASN A 93 15.41 19.84 -0.55
C ASN A 93 15.56 18.67 -1.54
N LEU A 94 15.29 18.89 -2.83
CA LEU A 94 15.53 17.88 -3.88
C LEU A 94 17.01 17.49 -3.95
N GLU A 95 17.91 18.48 -3.96
CA GLU A 95 19.36 18.24 -3.98
C GLU A 95 19.82 17.46 -2.73
N LYS A 96 19.29 17.81 -1.55
CA LYS A 96 19.58 17.11 -0.30
C LYS A 96 19.09 15.66 -0.33
N ALA A 97 17.91 15.39 -0.88
CA ALA A 97 17.38 14.04 -1.03
C ALA A 97 18.28 13.21 -1.97
N ILE A 98 18.69 13.77 -3.11
CA ILE A 98 19.62 13.13 -4.06
C ILE A 98 20.98 12.84 -3.41
N ALA A 99 21.53 13.79 -2.65
CA ALA A 99 22.79 13.60 -1.95
C ALA A 99 22.72 12.48 -0.88
N SER A 100 21.57 12.35 -0.20
CA SER A 100 21.35 11.29 0.78
C SER A 100 21.33 9.91 0.11
N ILE A 101 20.65 9.77 -1.03
CA ILE A 101 20.64 8.53 -1.82
C ILE A 101 22.05 8.19 -2.35
N LYS A 102 22.85 9.19 -2.73
CA LYS A 102 24.25 8.94 -3.14
C LYS A 102 25.12 8.40 -2.01
N LYS A 103 24.81 8.76 -0.76
CA LYS A 103 25.51 8.27 0.42
C LYS A 103 25.07 6.84 0.78
N ASP A 104 23.76 6.59 0.74
CA ASP A 104 23.18 5.25 0.93
C ASP A 104 22.04 5.00 -0.07
N PRO A 105 22.31 4.28 -1.17
CA PRO A 105 21.29 3.99 -2.18
C PRO A 105 20.20 3.03 -1.71
N LYS A 106 20.38 2.35 -0.57
CA LYS A 106 19.42 1.37 -0.03
C LYS A 106 18.56 1.94 1.10
N ASP A 107 18.76 3.20 1.47
CA ASP A 107 17.92 3.88 2.45
C ASP A 107 16.54 4.22 1.85
N ALA A 108 15.52 3.46 2.24
CA ALA A 108 14.15 3.64 1.75
C ALA A 108 13.60 5.03 2.09
N ASP A 109 13.95 5.62 3.23
CA ASP A 109 13.46 6.93 3.65
C ASP A 109 14.01 8.05 2.75
N SER A 110 15.25 7.93 2.29
CA SER A 110 15.83 8.84 1.29
C SER A 110 15.06 8.80 -0.03
N TRP A 111 14.64 7.62 -0.48
CA TRP A 111 13.80 7.47 -1.68
C TRP A 111 12.36 7.98 -1.47
N ILE A 112 11.78 7.78 -0.29
CA ILE A 112 10.49 8.39 0.09
C ILE A 112 10.56 9.91 -0.02
N ASN A 113 11.59 10.49 0.58
CA ASN A 113 11.80 11.93 0.58
C ASN A 113 12.01 12.49 -0.83
N LEU A 114 12.78 11.79 -1.68
CA LEU A 114 12.94 12.17 -3.09
C LEU A 114 11.59 12.22 -3.81
N GLY A 115 10.73 11.20 -3.61
CA GLY A 115 9.41 11.18 -4.23
C GLY A 115 8.52 12.34 -3.78
N ILE A 116 8.58 12.72 -2.50
CA ILE A 116 7.86 13.88 -1.95
C ILE A 116 8.31 15.17 -2.66
N GLN A 117 9.62 15.41 -2.75
CA GLN A 117 10.16 16.62 -3.39
C GLN A 117 9.79 16.68 -4.88
N ARG A 118 9.88 15.54 -5.58
CA ARG A 118 9.50 15.44 -7.00
C ARG A 118 8.01 15.70 -7.22
N LYS A 119 7.12 15.15 -6.38
CA LYS A 119 5.68 15.43 -6.44
C LYS A 119 5.39 16.93 -6.25
N GLN A 120 6.04 17.57 -5.27
CA GLN A 120 5.89 19.02 -5.02
C GLN A 120 6.32 19.87 -6.22
N LEU A 121 7.30 19.40 -6.98
CA LEU A 121 7.80 20.04 -8.20
C LEU A 121 6.99 19.66 -9.46
N GLY A 122 5.93 18.85 -9.33
CA GLY A 122 5.13 18.38 -10.46
C GLY A 122 5.76 17.25 -11.29
N ASP A 123 6.91 16.71 -10.87
CA ASP A 123 7.53 15.52 -11.47
C ASP A 123 6.85 14.25 -10.95
N TYR A 124 5.61 14.03 -11.38
CA TYR A 124 4.81 12.89 -10.92
C TYR A 124 5.41 11.56 -11.36
N GLU A 125 5.96 11.47 -12.56
CA GLU A 125 6.65 10.28 -13.04
C GLU A 125 7.88 9.96 -12.18
N GLY A 126 8.66 10.98 -11.80
CA GLY A 126 9.85 10.78 -10.97
C GLY A 126 9.53 10.52 -9.52
N ALA A 127 8.39 11.03 -9.03
CA ALA A 127 7.85 10.68 -7.73
C ALA A 127 7.41 9.22 -7.68
N ARG A 128 6.70 8.76 -8.72
CA ARG A 128 6.32 7.35 -8.87
C ARG A 128 7.55 6.45 -8.83
N ASP A 129 8.55 6.72 -9.67
CA ASP A 129 9.75 5.88 -9.75
C ASP A 129 10.47 5.78 -8.40
N ALA A 130 10.58 6.90 -7.65
CA ALA A 130 11.20 6.93 -6.35
C ALA A 130 10.41 6.13 -5.29
N TRP A 131 9.08 6.25 -5.27
CA TRP A 131 8.25 5.53 -4.31
C TRP A 131 8.10 4.04 -4.64
N GLU A 132 8.07 3.65 -5.92
CA GLU A 132 8.10 2.23 -6.31
C GLU A 132 9.45 1.59 -5.89
N TYR A 133 10.55 2.33 -6.01
CA TYR A 133 11.85 1.86 -5.51
C TYR A 133 11.88 1.75 -3.98
N ALA A 134 11.31 2.73 -3.28
CA ALA A 134 11.18 2.67 -1.82
C ALA A 134 10.36 1.45 -1.35
N LYS A 135 9.27 1.10 -2.06
CA LYS A 135 8.50 -0.14 -1.80
C LYS A 135 9.32 -1.40 -2.01
N ALA A 136 10.22 -1.40 -2.99
CA ALA A 136 11.07 -2.55 -3.25
C ALA A 136 12.17 -2.70 -2.18
N LEU A 137 12.66 -1.59 -1.63
CA LEU A 137 13.61 -1.56 -0.52
C LEU A 137 12.98 -1.96 0.82
N ASP A 138 11.81 -1.41 1.12
CA ASP A 138 11.01 -1.73 2.31
C ASP A 138 9.53 -1.94 1.93
N PRO A 139 9.13 -3.20 1.66
CA PRO A 139 7.75 -3.53 1.32
C PRO A 139 6.73 -3.29 2.45
N ASN A 140 7.20 -3.16 3.68
CA ASN A 140 6.35 -3.01 4.87
C ASN A 140 6.18 -1.54 5.29
N SER A 141 6.97 -0.61 4.74
CA SER A 141 6.75 0.82 4.93
C SER A 141 5.44 1.25 4.29
N VAL A 142 4.50 1.76 5.09
CA VAL A 142 3.16 2.18 4.62
C VAL A 142 3.19 3.45 3.77
N VAL A 143 4.18 4.32 3.99
CA VAL A 143 4.23 5.67 3.40
C VAL A 143 4.31 5.66 1.86
N PRO A 144 5.22 4.88 1.22
CA PRO A 144 5.25 4.75 -0.23
C PRO A 144 3.93 4.27 -0.85
N TRP A 145 3.28 3.28 -0.23
CA TRP A 145 2.01 2.73 -0.72
C TRP A 145 0.92 3.80 -0.70
N ASN A 146 0.76 4.51 0.42
CA ASN A 146 -0.24 5.58 0.51
C ASN A 146 0.04 6.69 -0.51
N ASN A 147 1.30 7.14 -0.60
CA ASN A 147 1.70 8.21 -1.50
C ASN A 147 1.50 7.86 -2.98
N LEU A 148 1.74 6.60 -3.37
CA LEU A 148 1.44 6.11 -4.71
C LEU A 148 -0.06 6.03 -4.98
N GLY A 149 -0.86 5.62 -4.00
CA GLY A 149 -2.33 5.67 -4.07
C GLY A 149 -2.82 7.06 -4.49
N ASP A 150 -2.38 8.09 -3.74
CA ASP A 150 -2.69 9.50 -4.03
C ASP A 150 -2.15 9.93 -5.41
N LEU A 151 -0.91 9.55 -5.74
CA LEU A 151 -0.27 9.94 -6.98
C LEU A 151 -1.02 9.41 -8.20
N TYR A 152 -1.39 8.14 -8.15
CA TYR A 152 -2.14 7.48 -9.21
C TYR A 152 -3.57 8.04 -9.33
N HIS A 153 -4.23 8.41 -8.23
CA HIS A 153 -5.58 9.00 -8.28
C HIS A 153 -5.59 10.44 -8.80
N PHE A 154 -4.76 11.30 -8.22
CA PHE A 154 -4.88 12.74 -8.45
C PHE A 154 -4.10 13.23 -9.66
N TYR A 155 -2.99 12.56 -10.01
CA TYR A 155 -2.06 13.08 -11.01
C TYR A 155 -1.90 12.18 -12.22
N LEU A 156 -1.66 10.88 -12.01
CA LEU A 156 -1.42 9.94 -13.12
C LEU A 156 -2.70 9.32 -13.69
N LYS A 157 -3.83 9.44 -12.98
CA LYS A 157 -5.17 8.96 -13.39
C LYS A 157 -5.22 7.45 -13.69
N ASP A 158 -4.38 6.66 -13.02
CA ASP A 158 -4.43 5.20 -13.05
C ASP A 158 -5.19 4.69 -11.81
N TYR A 159 -6.52 4.70 -11.90
CA TYR A 159 -7.40 4.39 -10.78
C TYR A 159 -7.25 2.96 -10.26
N LYS A 160 -6.89 2.01 -11.12
CA LYS A 160 -6.66 0.62 -10.70
C LYS A 160 -5.43 0.51 -9.80
N LYS A 161 -4.30 1.11 -10.21
CA LYS A 161 -3.10 1.14 -9.35
C LYS A 161 -3.31 1.93 -8.08
N SER A 162 -4.09 3.00 -8.14
CA SER A 162 -4.47 3.76 -6.95
C SER A 162 -5.21 2.88 -5.93
N GLU A 163 -6.23 2.15 -6.38
CA GLU A 163 -6.99 1.20 -5.56
C GLU A 163 -6.08 0.13 -4.93
N GLU A 164 -5.21 -0.49 -5.73
CA GLU A 164 -4.27 -1.52 -5.27
C GLU A 164 -3.34 -0.99 -4.16
N ASN A 165 -2.80 0.22 -4.33
CA ASN A 165 -1.88 0.83 -3.37
C ASN A 165 -2.59 1.22 -2.06
N TRP A 166 -3.82 1.74 -2.10
CA TRP A 166 -4.58 2.01 -0.87
C TRP A 166 -5.09 0.73 -0.18
N LYS A 167 -5.48 -0.30 -0.94
CA LYS A 167 -5.78 -1.62 -0.37
C LYS A 167 -4.56 -2.22 0.34
N LYS A 168 -3.36 -2.08 -0.25
CA LYS A 168 -2.11 -2.51 0.41
C LYS A 168 -1.77 -1.68 1.64
N THR A 169 -2.03 -0.37 1.60
CA THR A 169 -1.92 0.54 2.75
C THR A 169 -2.76 0.05 3.93
N ILE A 170 -4.04 -0.27 3.67
CA ILE A 170 -4.96 -0.82 4.68
C ILE A 170 -4.46 -2.19 5.20
N ALA A 171 -3.96 -3.05 4.31
CA ALA A 171 -3.47 -4.37 4.70
C ALA A 171 -2.22 -4.29 5.61
N LEU A 172 -1.30 -3.36 5.34
CA LEU A 172 -0.08 -3.15 6.14
C LEU A 172 -0.38 -2.46 7.47
N LYS A 173 -1.27 -1.46 7.45
CA LYS A 173 -1.61 -0.69 8.64
C LYS A 173 -3.12 -0.42 8.71
N PRO A 174 -3.91 -1.34 9.28
CA PRO A 174 -5.37 -1.25 9.29
C PRO A 174 -5.93 -0.08 10.10
N ASP A 175 -5.18 0.51 11.03
CA ASP A 175 -5.60 1.70 11.78
C ASP A 175 -5.21 3.02 11.08
N TYR A 176 -4.58 2.94 9.90
CA TYR A 176 -4.20 4.09 9.10
C TYR A 176 -5.35 4.55 8.19
N VAL A 177 -6.05 5.58 8.66
CA VAL A 177 -7.30 6.12 8.10
C VAL A 177 -7.20 6.54 6.63
N GLN A 178 -6.01 6.96 6.17
CA GLN A 178 -5.77 7.53 4.85
C GLN A 178 -6.11 6.55 3.72
N GLY A 179 -5.83 5.25 3.88
CA GLY A 179 -6.19 4.26 2.87
C GLY A 179 -7.70 4.14 2.67
N TYR A 180 -8.48 4.22 3.76
CA TYR A 180 -9.94 4.19 3.70
C TYR A 180 -10.52 5.45 3.06
N ARG A 181 -9.97 6.63 3.40
CA ARG A 181 -10.36 7.90 2.74
C ARG A 181 -10.07 7.88 1.25
N GLY A 182 -8.88 7.42 0.87
CA GLY A 182 -8.49 7.29 -0.54
C GLY A 182 -9.47 6.41 -1.31
N LEU A 183 -9.80 5.21 -0.79
CA LEU A 183 -10.79 4.33 -1.42
C LEU A 183 -12.20 4.94 -1.47
N TYR A 184 -12.63 5.65 -0.42
CA TYR A 184 -13.90 6.37 -0.43
C TYR A 184 -13.94 7.40 -1.57
N GLU A 185 -12.94 8.26 -1.67
CA GLU A 185 -12.86 9.29 -2.71
C GLU A 185 -12.78 8.66 -4.10
N LEU A 186 -11.99 7.59 -4.25
CA LEU A 186 -11.88 6.84 -5.50
C LEU A 186 -13.23 6.31 -5.96
N TYR A 187 -13.94 5.61 -5.09
CA TYR A 187 -15.21 4.98 -5.43
C TYR A 187 -16.35 5.99 -5.59
N THR A 188 -16.25 7.15 -4.94
CA THR A 188 -17.24 8.22 -5.07
C THR A 188 -17.10 8.97 -6.39
N TYR A 189 -15.87 9.29 -6.79
CA TYR A 189 -15.63 10.25 -7.87
C TYR A 189 -15.05 9.64 -9.15
N SER A 190 -14.26 8.57 -9.05
CA SER A 190 -13.45 8.06 -10.16
C SER A 190 -13.80 6.64 -10.59
N MET A 191 -14.29 5.80 -9.67
CA MET A 191 -14.72 4.40 -9.89
C MET A 191 -16.14 4.19 -9.36
N LYS A 192 -17.09 4.92 -9.95
CA LYS A 192 -18.49 4.96 -9.49
C LYS A 192 -19.18 3.60 -9.56
N GLU A 193 -18.72 2.71 -10.43
CA GLU A 193 -19.16 1.32 -10.50
C GLU A 193 -18.89 0.53 -9.20
N LYS A 194 -17.96 1.01 -8.36
CA LYS A 194 -17.64 0.44 -7.03
C LYS A 194 -18.29 1.19 -5.87
N ALA A 195 -19.21 2.13 -6.13
CA ALA A 195 -19.84 2.91 -5.07
C ALA A 195 -20.52 2.03 -4.00
N SER A 196 -21.03 0.85 -4.37
CA SER A 196 -21.63 -0.11 -3.43
C SER A 196 -20.64 -0.70 -2.42
N GLU A 197 -19.33 -0.62 -2.66
CA GLU A 197 -18.29 -1.07 -1.73
C GLU A 197 -18.00 -0.04 -0.62
N ILE A 198 -18.40 1.23 -0.80
CA ILE A 198 -18.09 2.33 0.12
C ILE A 198 -18.48 2.02 1.58
N PRO A 199 -19.72 1.57 1.88
CA PRO A 199 -20.10 1.27 3.25
C PRO A 199 -19.24 0.17 3.89
N VAL A 200 -18.80 -0.82 3.10
CA VAL A 200 -17.94 -1.91 3.57
C VAL A 200 -16.57 -1.37 3.96
N VAL A 201 -15.96 -0.58 3.07
CA VAL A 201 -14.65 0.04 3.31
C VAL A 201 -14.68 0.95 4.55
N LEU A 202 -15.67 1.84 4.65
CA LEU A 202 -15.75 2.77 5.77
C LEU A 202 -16.04 2.07 7.10
N LYS A 203 -16.95 1.08 7.13
CA LYS A 203 -17.23 0.29 8.34
C LYS A 203 -15.99 -0.48 8.80
N GLN A 204 -15.19 -1.02 7.87
CA GLN A 204 -13.92 -1.65 8.21
C GLN A 204 -12.96 -0.65 8.86
N GLY A 205 -12.79 0.55 8.30
CA GLY A 205 -11.93 1.58 8.86
C GLY A 205 -12.38 2.06 10.24
N ILE A 206 -13.69 2.29 10.43
CA ILE A 206 -14.27 2.65 11.74
C ILE A 206 -13.98 1.56 12.79
N ALA A 207 -14.08 0.28 12.42
CA ALA A 207 -13.80 -0.82 13.34
C ALA A 207 -12.31 -0.90 13.74
N LYS A 208 -11.39 -0.45 12.88
CA LYS A 208 -9.95 -0.46 13.13
C LYS A 208 -9.42 0.81 13.80
N ALA A 209 -10.07 1.94 13.55
CA ALA A 209 -9.73 3.24 14.10
C ALA A 209 -11.01 3.95 14.61
N PRO A 210 -11.65 3.48 15.70
CA PRO A 210 -12.91 4.03 16.19
C PRO A 210 -12.81 5.49 16.66
N GLN A 211 -11.61 5.96 16.99
CA GLN A 211 -11.32 7.36 17.30
C GLN A 211 -11.34 8.29 16.07
N ALA A 212 -11.26 7.73 14.86
CA ALA A 212 -11.30 8.47 13.61
C ALA A 212 -12.75 8.77 13.21
N THR A 213 -13.30 9.82 13.79
CA THR A 213 -14.72 10.22 13.61
C THR A 213 -15.04 10.64 12.17
N ASP A 214 -14.04 11.01 11.39
CA ASP A 214 -14.18 11.40 9.99
C ASP A 214 -14.72 10.28 9.12
N LEU A 215 -14.32 9.01 9.33
CA LEU A 215 -14.84 7.90 8.53
C LEU A 215 -16.35 7.67 8.76
N ALA A 216 -16.83 7.95 9.97
CA ALA A 216 -18.25 7.90 10.28
C ALA A 216 -19.01 9.06 9.59
N VAL A 217 -18.41 10.26 9.52
CA VAL A 217 -18.98 11.38 8.77
C VAL A 217 -19.11 11.03 7.29
N LEU A 218 -18.07 10.48 6.66
CA LEU A 218 -18.11 10.06 5.25
C LEU A 218 -19.19 9.00 4.99
N LEU A 219 -19.40 8.07 5.93
CA LEU A 219 -20.44 7.06 5.81
C LEU A 219 -21.84 7.69 5.83
N ILE A 220 -22.07 8.62 6.76
CA ILE A 220 -23.34 9.35 6.86
C ILE A 220 -23.60 10.19 5.59
N GLU A 221 -22.56 10.85 5.07
CA GLU A 221 -22.66 11.63 3.83
C GLU A 221 -23.04 10.76 2.64
N TYR A 222 -22.39 9.60 2.49
CA TYR A 222 -22.71 8.62 1.46
C TYR A 222 -24.16 8.13 1.59
N GLU A 223 -24.59 7.71 2.78
CA GLU A 223 -25.97 7.22 3.00
C GLU A 223 -27.02 8.28 2.67
N LYS A 224 -26.79 9.54 3.07
CA LYS A 224 -27.67 10.67 2.72
C LYS A 224 -27.74 10.91 1.22
N SER A 225 -26.68 10.63 0.48
CA SER A 225 -26.64 10.81 -0.97
C SER A 225 -27.54 9.83 -1.73
N LEU A 226 -27.87 8.67 -1.13
CA LEU A 226 -28.71 7.64 -1.75
C LEU A 226 -30.22 7.92 -1.66
N VAL A 227 -30.64 8.84 -0.78
CA VAL A 227 -32.05 9.14 -0.49
C VAL A 227 -32.55 10.39 -1.25
N LYS A 228 -31.67 11.06 -2.01
CA LYS A 228 -32.00 12.23 -2.83
C LYS A 228 -32.28 11.84 -4.27
#